data_AF-A0A496XI93-F1
#
_entry.id   AF-A0A496XI93-F1
#
_cell.length_a   1.000
_cell.length_b   1.000
_cell.length_c   1.000
_cell.angle_alpha   90.00
_cell.angle_beta   90.00
_cell.angle_gamma   90.00
#
_symmetry.space_group_name_H-M   'P 1'
#
loop_
_entity.id
_entity.type
_entity.pdbx_description
1 polymer ?
#
loop_
_entity_poly.entity_id
_entity_poly.type
_entity_poly.pdbx_seq_one_letter_code
_entity_poly.pdbx_strand_id
1 'polypeptide(L)'
;MFERIILFAAIIGAAYWYWSGPYQARTNPSYEERLNKNTEDMGLCMRGAAYQMGATGSGTGPEVAEKNCAKKYNLYEYEGRWHNYDVKRPDQQ
;
A
#
# COMPACT_ATOMS: atom_id res chain seq x y z
N MET A 1 19.33 39.63 -14.54
CA MET A 1 19.91 38.85 -13.42
C MET A 1 18.89 38.61 -12.32
N PHE A 2 18.08 39.61 -11.95
CA PHE A 2 17.01 39.52 -10.93
C PHE A 2 15.90 38.50 -11.25
N GLU A 3 15.47 38.43 -12.52
CA GLU A 3 14.45 37.48 -12.99
C GLU A 3 14.83 36.00 -12.75
N ARG A 4 16.12 35.66 -12.92
CA ARG A 4 16.63 34.31 -12.62
C ARG A 4 16.55 33.99 -11.13
N ILE A 5 16.79 34.97 -10.26
CA ILE A 5 16.74 34.79 -8.80
C ILE A 5 15.31 34.50 -8.34
N ILE A 6 14.31 35.20 -8.89
CA ILE A 6 12.89 34.96 -8.58
C ILE A 6 12.48 33.55 -9.03
N LEU A 7 12.89 33.11 -10.21
CA LEU A 7 12.63 31.74 -10.69
C LEU A 7 13.25 30.68 -9.78
N PHE A 8 14.50 30.85 -9.35
CA PHE A 8 15.13 29.92 -8.41
C PHE A 8 14.43 29.89 -7.06
N ALA A 9 14.03 31.05 -6.53
CA ALA A 9 13.28 31.12 -5.27
C ALA A 9 11.91 30.41 -5.37
N ALA A 10 11.21 30.57 -6.50
CA ALA A 10 9.93 29.91 -6.74
C ALA A 10 10.08 28.37 -6.82
N ILE A 11 11.11 27.87 -7.51
CA ILE A 11 11.38 26.43 -7.60
C ILE A 11 11.75 25.85 -6.24
N ILE A 12 12.63 26.52 -5.48
CA ILE A 12 13.04 26.07 -4.15
C ILE A 12 11.84 26.06 -3.19
N GLY A 13 11.01 27.11 -3.23
CA GLY A 13 9.79 27.19 -2.41
C GLY A 13 8.80 26.07 -2.75
N ALA A 14 8.55 25.81 -4.04
CA ALA A 14 7.67 24.74 -4.48
C ALA A 14 8.22 23.35 -4.10
N ALA A 15 9.52 23.12 -4.24
CA ALA A 15 10.18 21.88 -3.84
C ALA A 15 10.08 21.66 -2.32
N TYR A 16 10.29 22.70 -1.51
CA TYR A 16 10.16 22.63 -0.06
C TYR A 16 8.71 22.37 0.38
N TRP A 17 7.74 23.02 -0.25
CA TRP A 17 6.32 22.76 0.03
C TRP A 17 5.91 21.33 -0.33
N TYR A 18 6.35 20.83 -1.49
CA TYR A 18 6.09 19.44 -1.92
C TYR A 18 6.72 18.42 -0.97
N TRP A 19 7.95 18.68 -0.51
CA TRP A 19 8.64 17.80 0.43
C TRP A 19 7.99 17.81 1.82
N SER A 20 7.62 18.99 2.34
CA SER A 20 7.10 19.13 3.71
C SER A 20 5.65 18.69 3.87
N GLY A 21 4.82 18.76 2.82
CA GLY A 21 3.41 18.35 2.88
C GLY A 21 3.13 16.99 2.25
N PRO A 22 2.88 16.95 0.93
CA PRO A 22 2.33 15.77 0.25
C PRO A 22 3.29 14.57 0.23
N TYR A 23 4.61 14.80 0.22
CA TYR A 23 5.58 13.71 0.28
C TYR A 23 5.57 13.01 1.65
N GLN A 24 5.56 13.75 2.76
CA GLN A 24 5.52 13.17 4.11
C GLN A 24 4.25 12.36 4.36
N ALA A 25 3.09 12.83 3.87
CA ALA A 25 1.83 12.10 3.97
C ALA A 25 1.87 10.74 3.24
N ARG A 26 2.67 10.62 2.17
CA ARG A 26 2.84 9.34 1.45
C ARG A 26 3.87 8.41 2.08
N THR A 27 4.90 8.94 2.73
CA THR A 27 6.00 8.12 3.26
C THR A 27 5.71 7.54 4.64
N ASN A 28 4.86 8.18 5.44
CA ASN A 28 4.39 7.67 6.73
C ASN A 28 2.86 7.50 6.76
N PRO A 29 2.30 6.52 6.04
CA PRO A 29 0.88 6.23 6.12
C PRO A 29 0.53 5.74 7.54
N SER A 30 -0.61 6.22 8.01
CA SER A 30 -1.22 5.78 9.27
C SER A 30 -1.48 4.27 9.26
N TYR A 31 -1.65 3.69 10.44
CA TYR A 31 -1.92 2.26 10.55
C TYR A 31 -3.23 1.85 9.84
N GLU A 32 -4.28 2.66 9.92
CA GLU A 32 -5.55 2.42 9.22
C GLU A 32 -5.40 2.48 7.68
N GLU A 33 -4.61 3.42 7.17
CA GLU A 33 -4.31 3.45 5.72
C GLU A 33 -3.56 2.20 5.26
N ARG A 34 -2.69 1.65 6.11
CA ARG A 34 -2.01 0.37 5.83
C ARG A 34 -2.99 -0.80 5.83
N LEU A 35 -3.94 -0.86 6.77
CA LEU A 35 -4.99 -1.90 6.78
C LEU A 35 -5.86 -1.86 5.52
N ASN A 36 -6.25 -0.66 5.10
CA ASN A 36 -7.02 -0.48 3.87
C ASN A 36 -6.22 -0.95 2.65
N LYS A 37 -4.95 -0.57 2.57
CA LYS A 37 -4.05 -1.00 1.50
C LYS A 37 -3.86 -2.52 1.48
N ASN A 38 -3.66 -3.16 2.64
CA ASN A 38 -3.53 -4.61 2.73
C ASN A 38 -4.79 -5.33 2.22
N THR A 39 -5.96 -4.79 2.55
CA THR A 39 -7.26 -5.32 2.09
C THR A 39 -7.41 -5.16 0.58
N GLU A 40 -7.01 -4.02 0.03
CA GLU A 40 -6.99 -3.77 -1.41
C GLU A 40 -6.03 -4.73 -2.14
N ASP A 41 -4.80 -4.89 -1.62
CA ASP A 41 -3.77 -5.78 -2.16
C ASP A 41 -4.23 -7.25 -2.15
N MET A 42 -4.88 -7.69 -1.07
CA MET A 42 -5.54 -9.00 -0.98
C MET A 42 -6.64 -9.14 -2.03
N GLY A 43 -7.55 -8.17 -2.13
CA GLY A 43 -8.66 -8.20 -3.07
C GLY A 43 -8.20 -8.21 -4.54
N LEU A 44 -7.12 -7.51 -4.87
CA LEU A 44 -6.51 -7.53 -6.21
C LEU A 44 -5.85 -8.88 -6.50
N CYS A 45 -5.13 -9.44 -5.53
CA CYS A 45 -4.48 -10.75 -5.69
C CYS A 45 -5.50 -11.88 -5.87
N MET A 46 -6.56 -11.89 -5.06
CA MET A 46 -7.65 -12.85 -5.17
C MET A 46 -8.38 -12.77 -6.51
N ARG A 47 -8.66 -11.54 -7.00
CA ARG A 47 -9.23 -11.34 -8.34
C ARG A 47 -8.31 -11.86 -9.44
N GLY A 48 -7.01 -11.63 -9.32
CA GLY A 48 -6.02 -12.17 -10.26
C GLY A 48 -5.99 -13.70 -10.27
N ALA A 49 -6.01 -14.34 -9.09
CA ALA A 49 -6.04 -15.78 -8.98
C ALA A 49 -7.33 -16.40 -9.55
N ALA A 50 -8.49 -15.76 -9.30
CA ALA A 50 -9.77 -16.17 -9.87
C ALA A 50 -9.79 -16.04 -11.40
N TYR A 51 -9.26 -14.93 -11.93
CA TYR A 51 -9.13 -14.72 -13.37
C TYR A 51 -8.24 -15.78 -14.02
N GLN A 52 -7.09 -16.09 -13.40
CA GLN A 52 -6.20 -17.14 -13.88
C GLN A 52 -6.92 -18.50 -13.92
N MET A 53 -7.59 -18.91 -12.84
CA MET A 53 -8.39 -20.15 -12.84
C MET A 53 -9.43 -20.18 -13.95
N GLY A 54 -10.16 -19.08 -14.14
CA GLY A 54 -11.20 -18.99 -15.18
C GLY A 54 -10.65 -19.00 -16.61
N ALA A 55 -9.48 -18.40 -16.84
CA ALA A 55 -8.87 -18.29 -18.16
C ALA A 55 -8.09 -19.55 -18.58
N THR A 56 -7.37 -20.19 -17.66
CA THR A 56 -6.47 -21.32 -18.00
C THR A 56 -7.03 -22.68 -17.56
N GLY A 57 -8.14 -22.72 -16.82
CA GLY A 57 -8.67 -23.94 -16.20
C GLY A 57 -7.73 -24.56 -15.17
N SER A 58 -6.61 -23.89 -14.87
CA SER A 58 -5.56 -24.33 -13.97
C SER A 58 -5.27 -23.22 -12.97
N GLY A 59 -5.55 -23.50 -11.71
CA GLY A 59 -5.24 -22.57 -10.64
C GLY A 59 -5.67 -23.12 -9.30
N THR A 60 -5.23 -22.42 -8.26
CA THR A 60 -5.51 -22.78 -6.88
C THR A 60 -6.89 -22.33 -6.47
N GLY A 61 -7.66 -23.22 -5.84
CA GLY A 61 -8.95 -22.89 -5.24
C GLY A 61 -8.88 -21.70 -4.26
N PRO A 62 -10.02 -21.10 -3.91
CA PRO A 62 -10.09 -19.83 -3.18
C PRO A 62 -9.28 -19.83 -1.88
N GLU A 63 -9.35 -20.89 -1.08
CA GLU A 63 -8.60 -21.01 0.18
C GLU A 63 -7.08 -21.00 -0.03
N VAL A 64 -6.60 -21.69 -1.06
CA VAL A 64 -5.15 -21.76 -1.37
C VAL A 64 -4.69 -20.45 -2.00
N ALA A 65 -5.52 -19.83 -2.84
CA ALA A 65 -5.26 -18.50 -3.38
C ALA A 65 -5.14 -17.46 -2.27
N GLU A 66 -6.04 -17.48 -1.29
CA GLU A 66 -6.02 -16.57 -0.15
C GLU A 66 -4.75 -16.74 0.67
N LYS A 67 -4.38 -17.98 1.00
CA LYS A 67 -3.13 -18.28 1.71
C LYS A 67 -1.89 -17.80 0.93
N ASN A 68 -1.88 -17.97 -0.39
CA ASN A 68 -0.80 -17.51 -1.24
C ASN A 68 -0.73 -15.99 -1.29
N CYS A 69 -1.87 -15.31 -1.38
CA CYS A 69 -1.95 -13.84 -1.35
C CYS A 69 -1.52 -13.27 -0.01
N ALA A 70 -1.99 -13.86 1.10
CA ALA A 70 -1.58 -13.47 2.45
C ALA A 70 -0.07 -13.65 2.63
N LYS A 71 0.49 -14.78 2.19
CA LYS A 71 1.94 -15.02 2.22
C LYS A 71 2.71 -14.03 1.34
N LYS A 72 2.20 -13.70 0.15
CA LYS A 72 2.84 -12.76 -0.80
C LYS A 72 3.02 -11.37 -0.19
N TYR A 73 2.06 -10.91 0.59
CA TYR A 73 2.09 -9.58 1.21
C TYR A 73 2.50 -9.60 2.69
N ASN A 74 2.93 -10.76 3.20
CA ASN A 74 3.28 -10.97 4.61
C ASN A 74 2.15 -10.55 5.57
N LEU A 75 0.93 -11.01 5.27
CA LEU A 75 -0.28 -10.64 5.98
C LEU A 75 -0.85 -11.78 6.82
N TYR A 76 -1.59 -11.42 7.86
CA TYR A 76 -2.43 -12.30 8.66
C TYR A 76 -3.80 -11.66 8.91
N GLU A 77 -4.81 -12.50 9.06
CA GLU A 77 -6.15 -12.05 9.42
C GLU A 77 -6.27 -11.94 10.94
N TYR A 78 -6.80 -10.82 11.41
CA TYR A 78 -7.21 -10.65 12.80
C TYR A 78 -8.41 -9.70 12.85
N GLU A 79 -9.44 -10.05 13.60
CA GLU A 79 -10.69 -9.27 13.71
C GLU A 79 -11.30 -8.87 12.35
N GLY A 80 -11.22 -9.77 11.35
CA GLY A 80 -11.76 -9.53 10.01
C GLY A 80 -10.98 -8.52 9.17
N ARG A 81 -9.76 -8.14 9.57
CA ARG A 81 -8.88 -7.24 8.83
C ARG A 81 -7.52 -7.88 8.56
N TRP A 82 -6.85 -7.42 7.50
CA TRP A 82 -5.54 -7.91 7.08
C TRP A 82 -4.42 -7.07 7.66
N HIS A 83 -3.70 -7.65 8.60
CA HIS A 83 -2.56 -7.06 9.29
C HIS A 83 -1.26 -7.54 8.69
N ASN A 84 -0.20 -6.74 8.77
CA ASN A 84 1.13 -7.13 8.28
C ASN A 84 2.02 -7.56 9.47
N TYR A 85 2.76 -8.66 9.33
CA TYR A 85 3.63 -9.16 10.40
C TYR A 85 4.78 -8.21 10.77
N ASP A 86 5.24 -7.37 9.83
CA ASP A 86 6.35 -6.45 10.02
C ASP A 86 5.94 -5.14 10.72
N VAL A 87 4.63 -4.90 10.87
CA VAL A 87 4.09 -3.66 11.45
C VAL A 87 3.39 -3.97 12.77
N LYS A 88 3.89 -3.37 13.85
CA LYS A 88 3.25 -3.48 15.18
C LYS A 88 1.87 -2.84 15.14
N ARG A 89 0.88 -3.58 15.62
CA ARG A 89 -0.46 -3.05 15.78
C ARG A 89 -0.51 -2.01 16.93
N PRO A 90 -1.42 -1.03 16.89
CA PRO A 90 -1.57 -0.03 17.94
C PRO A 90 -1.86 -0.62 19.33
N ASP A 91 -2.53 -1.78 19.41
CA ASP A 91 -2.81 -2.50 20.67
C ASP A 91 -1.59 -3.23 21.26
N GLN A 92 -0.49 -3.30 20.49
CA GLN A 92 0.77 -3.94 20.89
C GLN A 92 1.90 -2.91 21.13
N GLN A 93 1.58 -1.61 21.11
CA GLN A 93 2.51 -0.50 21.41
C GLN A 93 2.37 -0.07 22.86
#